data_AF-W1YI12-F1
#
_entry.id   AF-W1YI12-F1
#
_cell.length_a   1.000
_cell.length_b   1.000
_cell.length_c   1.000
_cell.angle_alpha   90.00
_cell.angle_beta   90.00
_cell.angle_gamma   90.00
#
_symmetry.space_group_name_H-M   'P 1'
#
loop_
_entity.id
_entity.type
_entity.pdbx_description
1 polymer ?
#
loop_
_entity_poly.entity_id
_entity_poly.type
_entity_poly.pdbx_seq_one_letter_code
_entity_poly.pdbx_strand_id
1 'polypeptide(L)' 'KGSNITSNSNGSNAVFATGEGSVINVENTNIHSKSDSSRGLDATYKGTVNGKNLTITTEGAHSATLA' A
#
# COMPACT_ATOMS: atom_id res chain seq x y z
N LYS A 1 4.28 -4.71 11.45
CA LYS A 1 3.79 -6.11 11.42
C LYS A 1 2.52 -6.18 12.27
N GLY A 2 1.55 -7.02 11.93
CA GLY A 2 0.34 -7.20 12.76
C GLY A 2 -0.56 -5.96 12.78
N SER A 3 -0.45 -5.08 11.78
CA SER A 3 -1.04 -3.74 11.82
C SER A 3 -2.33 -3.68 11.00
N ASN A 4 -3.20 -2.73 11.34
CA ASN A 4 -4.34 -2.34 10.49
C ASN A 4 -4.07 -0.92 9.99
N ILE A 5 -3.86 -0.79 8.68
CA ILE A 5 -3.58 0.48 8.02
C ILE A 5 -4.83 0.89 7.27
N THR A 6 -5.31 2.12 7.50
CA THR A 6 -6.47 2.66 6.80
C THR A 6 -6.09 3.97 6.12
N SER A 7 -6.32 4.04 4.80
CA SER A 7 -6.12 5.25 4.02
C SER A 7 -7.44 5.75 3.46
N ASN A 8 -7.80 6.98 3.83
CA ASN A 8 -9.13 7.56 3.53
C ASN A 8 -9.08 8.74 2.55
N SER A 9 -7.89 9.17 2.13
CA SER A 9 -7.74 10.30 1.21
C SER A 9 -7.69 9.84 -0.24
N ASN A 10 -8.27 10.64 -1.15
CA ASN A 10 -8.14 10.41 -2.59
C ASN A 10 -6.65 10.50 -3.00
N GLY A 11 -6.19 9.61 -3.87
CA GLY A 11 -4.81 9.60 -4.35
C GLY A 11 -3.77 9.11 -3.33
N SER A 12 -4.20 8.59 -2.18
CA SER A 12 -3.27 8.19 -1.12
C SER A 12 -2.80 6.74 -1.26
N ASN A 13 -1.54 6.51 -0.90
CA ASN A 13 -0.97 5.17 -0.89
C ASN A 13 -0.81 4.72 0.56
N ALA A 14 -1.32 3.54 0.90
CA ALA A 14 -1.25 3.05 2.27
C ALA A 14 0.17 2.64 2.68
N VAL A 15 0.96 2.12 1.73
CA VAL A 15 2.40 1.88 1.88
C VAL A 15 3.10 2.39 0.63
N PHE A 16 4.12 3.23 0.79
CA PHE A 16 4.86 3.82 -0.32
C PHE A 16 6.38 3.74 -0.08
N ALA A 17 7.08 2.97 -0.92
CA ALA A 17 8.54 2.91 -0.93
C ALA A 17 9.08 3.64 -2.17
N THR A 18 9.97 4.60 -1.97
CA THR A 18 10.54 5.38 -3.06
C THR A 18 12.04 5.57 -2.89
N GLY A 19 12.77 5.51 -4.01
CA GLY A 19 14.22 5.68 -4.06
C GLY A 19 14.99 4.35 -3.98
N GLU A 20 16.19 4.37 -4.55
CA GLU A 20 17.08 3.21 -4.63
C GLU A 20 17.55 2.78 -3.23
N GLY A 21 17.38 1.49 -2.93
CA GLY A 21 17.72 0.93 -1.62
C GLY A 21 16.64 1.09 -0.55
N SER A 22 15.54 1.80 -0.83
CA SER A 22 14.38 1.86 0.07
C SER A 22 13.65 0.52 0.06
N VAL A 23 13.61 -0.14 1.22
CA VAL A 23 12.90 -1.42 1.39
C VAL A 23 11.92 -1.31 2.54
N ILE A 24 10.64 -1.57 2.26
CA ILE A 24 9.60 -1.68 3.29
C ILE A 24 9.17 -3.14 3.39
N ASN A 25 9.22 -3.69 4.61
CA ASN A 25 8.74 -5.04 4.88
C ASN A 25 7.41 -4.98 5.64
N VAL A 26 6.35 -5.46 5.00
CA VAL A 26 4.99 -5.47 5.56
C VAL A 26 4.57 -6.92 5.77
N GLU A 27 4.28 -7.29 7.02
CA GLU A 27 3.92 -8.66 7.37
C GLU A 27 2.67 -8.71 8.25
N ASN A 28 1.80 -9.70 8.00
CA ASN A 28 0.58 -9.97 8.77
C ASN A 28 -0.25 -8.69 8.97
N THR A 29 -0.52 -7.94 7.90
CA THR A 29 -1.10 -6.59 7.99
C THR A 29 -2.33 -6.49 7.10
N ASN A 30 -3.38 -5.87 7.63
CA ASN A 30 -4.57 -5.53 6.86
C ASN A 30 -4.44 -4.07 6.40
N ILE A 31 -4.63 -3.86 5.10
CA ILE A 31 -4.59 -2.54 4.47
C ILE A 31 -5.95 -2.27 3.88
N HIS A 32 -6.56 -1.16 4.26
CA HIS A 32 -7.86 -0.75 3.77
C HIS A 32 -7.79 0.66 3.19
N SER A 33 -7.97 0.78 1.88
CA SER A 33 -8.01 2.05 1.19
C SER A 33 -9.42 2.38 0.71
N LYS A 34 -10.00 3.47 1.19
CA LYS A 34 -11.43 3.78 1.00
C LYS A 34 -11.73 4.78 -0.12
N SER A 35 -10.74 5.50 -0.62
CA SER A 35 -10.95 6.59 -1.59
C SER A 35 -10.42 6.25 -2.99
N ASP A 36 -10.89 6.96 -4.01
CA ASP A 36 -10.44 6.79 -5.40
C ASP A 36 -8.97 7.13 -5.59
N SER A 37 -8.38 6.60 -6.67
CA SER A 37 -6.96 6.79 -7.03
C SER A 37 -5.96 6.33 -5.97
N SER A 38 -6.39 5.50 -5.03
CA SER A 38 -5.55 5.06 -3.93
C SER A 38 -4.83 3.74 -4.25
N ARG A 39 -3.64 3.56 -3.67
CA ARG A 39 -2.87 2.32 -3.81
C ARG A 39 -2.66 1.63 -2.48
N GLY A 40 -2.80 0.31 -2.47
CA GLY A 40 -2.49 -0.50 -1.29
C GLY A 40 -0.99 -0.47 -0.97
N LEU A 41 -0.18 -0.92 -1.92
CA LEU A 41 1.28 -0.83 -1.87
C LEU A 41 1.77 -0.18 -3.16
N ASP A 42 2.72 0.75 -3.04
CA ASP A 42 3.35 1.41 -4.17
C ASP A 42 4.88 1.43 -3.97
N ALA A 43 5.60 0.99 -5.00
CA ALA A 43 7.07 0.99 -5.02
C ALA A 43 7.59 1.65 -6.30
N THR A 44 8.20 2.83 -6.17
CA THR A 44 8.70 3.60 -7.32
C THR A 44 10.18 3.95 -7.19
N TYR A 45 10.80 4.35 -8.30
CA TYR A 45 12.20 4.81 -8.35
C TYR A 45 13.18 3.80 -7.72
N LYS A 46 13.01 2.51 -8.02
CA LYS A 46 13.77 1.37 -7.47
C LYS A 46 13.56 1.10 -5.97
N GLY A 47 12.49 1.64 -5.39
CA GLY A 47 12.00 1.20 -4.09
C GLY A 47 11.49 -0.24 -4.14
N THR A 48 11.47 -0.92 -3.01
CA THR A 48 10.99 -2.30 -2.87
C THR A 48 10.01 -2.40 -1.71
N VAL A 49 8.87 -3.06 -1.93
CA VAL A 49 7.93 -3.42 -0.86
C VAL A 49 7.81 -4.94 -0.82
N ASN A 50 8.22 -5.54 0.30
CA ASN A 50 8.06 -6.97 0.55
C ASN A 50 6.81 -7.21 1.40
N GLY A 51 5.78 -7.78 0.80
CA GLY A 51 4.54 -8.12 1.49
C GLY A 51 4.44 -9.62 1.81
N LYS A 52 4.17 -9.97 3.07
CA LYS A 52 3.88 -11.35 3.48
C LYS A 52 2.62 -11.42 4.33
N ASN A 53 1.70 -12.31 3.99
CA ASN A 53 0.40 -12.46 4.67
C ASN A 53 -0.33 -11.09 4.79
N LEU A 54 -0.60 -10.48 3.64
CA LEU A 54 -1.32 -9.22 3.58
C LEU A 54 -2.75 -9.44 3.09
N THR A 55 -3.68 -8.71 3.69
CA THR A 55 -5.02 -8.55 3.14
C THR A 55 -5.17 -7.08 2.76
N ILE A 56 -5.38 -6.80 1.47
CA ILE A 56 -5.49 -5.45 0.93
C ILE A 56 -6.88 -5.29 0.33
N THR A 57 -7.64 -4.33 0.85
CA THR A 57 -8.96 -3.97 0.35
C THR A 57 -8.91 -2.54 -0.17
N THR A 58 -9.36 -2.34 -1.40
CA THR A 58 -9.49 -1.01 -2.01
C THR A 58 -10.91 -0.81 -2.49
N GLU A 59 -11.56 0.28 -2.07
CA GLU A 59 -12.99 0.52 -2.35
C GLU A 59 -13.24 1.56 -3.46
N GLY A 60 -12.26 2.40 -3.79
CA GLY A 60 -12.42 3.41 -4.83
C GLY A 60 -12.41 2.82 -6.25
N ALA A 61 -13.25 3.36 -7.14
CA ALA A 61 -13.45 2.95 -8.53
C ALA A 61 -12.18 3.01 -9.40
N HIS A 62 -11.16 3.79 -8.98
CA HIS A 62 -9.87 3.91 -9.66
C HIS A 62 -8.70 3.52 -8.75
N SER A 63 -8.89 2.55 -7.87
CA SER A 63 -7.86 2.10 -6.92
C SER A 63 -7.14 0.85 -7.42
N ALA A 64 -5.90 0.67 -6.97
CA ALA A 64 -5.12 -0.53 -7.22
C ALA A 64 -4.58 -1.11 -5.91
N THR A 65 -4.59 -2.43 -5.77
CA THR A 65 -4.00 -3.08 -4.59
C THR A 65 -2.47 -3.02 -4.61
N LEU A 66 -1.88 -3.00 -5.80
CA LEU A 66 -0.44 -2.94 -6.06
C LEU A 66 -0.16 -2.00 -7.23
N ALA A 67 0.89 -1.18 -7.14
CA ALA A 67 1.31 -0.26 -8.20
C ALA A 67 2.83 -0.06 -8.25
#